data_AF-A0A4U9HWC3-F1
#
_entry.id   AF-A0A4U9HWC3-F1
#
_cell.length_a   1.000
_cell.length_b   1.000
_cell.length_c   1.000
_cell.angle_alpha   90.00
_cell.angle_beta   90.00
_cell.angle_gamma   90.00
#
_symmetry.space_group_name_H-M   'P 1'
#
loop_
_entity.id
_entity.type
_entity.pdbx_description
1 polymer ?
#
loop_
_entity_poly.entity_id
_entity_poly.type
_entity_poly.pdbx_seq_one_letter_code
_entity_poly.pdbx_strand_id
1 'polypeptide(L)'
;MPRPSLYETLFGNFAGGLDLHQVNEENQAILSVLDNMQRIINCRAGTLAHLPDYGLPDMTKILQGMPGTAHQLNIHPVGGVAEIRATPAQNHGRDARADPAWRIALRH
;
A
#
# COMPACT_ATOMS: atom_id res chain seq x y z
N MET A 1 30.46 -11.10 -4.18
CA MET A 1 30.35 -10.90 -2.72
C MET A 1 29.14 -10.01 -2.48
N PRO A 2 28.08 -10.53 -1.85
CA PRO A 2 26.98 -9.71 -1.32
C PRO A 2 27.57 -8.65 -0.38
N ARG A 3 27.02 -7.44 -0.40
CA ARG A 3 27.49 -6.34 0.45
C ARG A 3 26.29 -5.65 1.11
N PRO A 4 26.47 -5.07 2.31
CA PRO A 4 25.45 -4.23 2.91
C PRO A 4 25.15 -3.02 2.02
N SER A 5 24.02 -2.36 2.26
CA SER A 5 23.73 -1.13 1.51
C SER A 5 24.66 0.01 1.94
N LEU A 6 24.70 1.07 1.12
CA LEU A 6 25.44 2.28 1.45
C LEU A 6 25.00 2.86 2.81
N TYR A 7 23.72 2.73 3.16
CA TYR A 7 23.22 3.26 4.42
C TYR A 7 23.90 2.60 5.62
N GLU A 8 23.86 1.28 5.72
CA GLU A 8 24.48 0.57 6.86
C GLU A 8 26.01 0.75 6.84
N THR A 9 26.62 0.89 5.67
CA THR A 9 28.05 1.20 5.55
C THR A 9 28.40 2.57 6.13
N LEU A 10 27.55 3.58 5.93
CA LEU A 10 27.78 4.93 6.45
C LEU A 10 27.45 5.06 7.94
N PHE A 11 26.41 4.37 8.41
CA PHE A 11 25.97 4.45 9.82
C PHE A 11 26.64 3.42 10.73
N GLY A 12 27.17 2.33 10.19
CA GLY A 12 27.81 1.24 10.95
C GLY A 12 26.81 0.29 11.63
N ASN A 13 25.51 0.45 11.40
CA ASN A 13 24.47 -0.37 12.01
C ASN A 13 23.24 -0.52 11.10
N PHE A 14 22.51 -1.61 11.29
CA PHE A 14 21.17 -1.86 10.74
C PHE A 14 20.09 -1.06 11.49
N ALA A 15 18.87 -1.07 10.96
CA ALA A 15 17.70 -0.57 11.68
C ALA A 15 17.58 -1.27 13.05
N GLY A 16 17.22 -0.49 14.08
CA GLY A 16 17.17 -1.01 15.45
C GLY A 16 18.53 -1.08 16.17
N GLY A 17 19.63 -0.65 15.55
CA GLY A 17 20.92 -0.47 16.22
C GLY A 17 21.81 -1.72 16.28
N LEU A 18 21.50 -2.76 15.52
CA LEU A 18 22.36 -3.93 15.37
C LEU A 18 23.63 -3.55 14.61
N ASP A 19 24.79 -3.73 15.25
CA ASP A 19 26.09 -3.37 14.69
C ASP A 19 26.41 -4.21 13.42
N LEU A 20 26.92 -3.55 12.39
CA LEU A 20 27.23 -4.16 11.10
C LEU A 20 28.21 -5.33 11.23
N HIS A 21 29.21 -5.21 12.10
CA HIS A 21 30.28 -6.20 12.28
C HIS A 21 29.86 -7.39 13.15
N GLN A 22 28.70 -7.33 13.81
CA GLN A 22 28.15 -8.47 14.54
C GLN A 22 27.41 -9.46 13.63
N VAL A 23 27.16 -9.09 12.37
CA VAL A 23 26.45 -9.90 11.39
C VAL A 23 27.44 -10.42 10.35
N ASN A 24 27.33 -11.70 9.98
CA ASN A 24 28.16 -12.27 8.91
C ASN A 24 27.82 -11.63 7.53
N GLU A 25 28.79 -11.63 6.61
CA GLU A 25 28.67 -10.92 5.33
C GLU A 25 27.46 -11.35 4.48
N GLU A 26 27.09 -12.63 4.50
CA GLU A 26 25.93 -13.15 3.77
C GLU A 26 24.62 -12.54 4.31
N ASN A 27 24.46 -12.53 5.63
CA ASN A 27 23.30 -11.98 6.29
C ASN A 27 23.25 -10.45 6.22
N GLN A 28 24.39 -9.76 6.12
CA GLN A 28 24.42 -8.30 6.00
C GLN A 28 23.65 -7.80 4.77
N ALA A 29 23.79 -8.48 3.63
CA ALA A 29 23.05 -8.13 2.42
C ALA A 29 21.54 -8.36 2.58
N ILE A 30 21.14 -9.49 3.18
CA ILE A 30 19.73 -9.82 3.42
C ILE A 30 19.08 -8.79 4.33
N LEU A 31 19.71 -8.46 5.47
CA LEU A 31 19.21 -7.46 6.40
C LEU A 31 19.14 -6.07 5.77
N SER A 32 20.15 -5.70 4.96
CA SER A 32 20.13 -4.41 4.24
C SER A 32 18.93 -4.30 3.30
N VAL A 33 18.60 -5.38 2.59
CA VAL A 33 17.41 -5.42 1.72
C VAL A 33 16.13 -5.31 2.53
N LEU A 34 16.03 -6.01 3.66
CA LEU A 34 14.87 -5.95 4.56
C LEU A 34 14.66 -4.53 5.12
N ASP A 35 15.72 -3.90 5.63
CA ASP A 35 15.66 -2.53 6.17
C ASP A 35 15.33 -1.51 5.09
N ASN A 36 15.84 -1.71 3.87
CA ASN A 36 15.50 -0.87 2.74
C ASN A 36 14.01 -1.05 2.33
N MET A 37 13.51 -2.28 2.27
CA MET A 37 12.09 -2.54 1.99
C MET A 37 11.19 -1.90 3.04
N GLN A 38 11.55 -1.99 4.32
CA GLN A 38 10.78 -1.36 5.38
C GLN A 38 10.76 0.18 5.24
N ARG A 39 11.88 0.79 4.86
CA ARG A 39 11.93 2.23 4.55
C ARG A 39 11.04 2.61 3.37
N ILE A 40 11.06 1.85 2.29
CA ILE A 40 10.21 2.09 1.12
C ILE A 40 8.73 1.97 1.51
N ILE A 41 8.37 0.92 2.24
CA ILE A 41 6.98 0.67 2.68
C ILE A 41 6.47 1.79 3.59
N ASN A 42 7.32 2.28 4.51
CA ASN A 42 6.94 3.31 5.47
C ASN A 42 7.00 4.74 4.88
N CYS A 43 7.63 4.92 3.72
CA CYS A 43 7.69 6.22 3.06
C CYS A 43 6.46 6.44 2.19
N ARG A 44 5.83 7.62 2.26
CA ARG A 44 4.73 8.00 1.36
C ARG A 44 5.31 8.61 0.07
N ALA A 45 4.88 8.10 -1.08
CA ALA A 45 5.20 8.69 -2.39
C ALA A 45 4.83 10.17 -2.42
N GLY A 46 5.72 10.98 -3.01
CA GLY A 46 5.62 12.44 -3.05
C GLY A 46 6.21 13.19 -1.84
N THR A 47 6.70 12.49 -0.81
CA THR A 47 7.32 13.14 0.36
C THR A 47 8.73 13.68 0.04
N LEU A 48 9.49 12.95 -0.78
CA LEU A 48 10.82 13.37 -1.21
C LEU A 48 10.72 14.19 -2.50
N ALA A 49 11.02 15.49 -2.42
CA ALA A 49 10.84 16.42 -3.54
C ALA A 49 11.58 16.01 -4.84
N HIS A 50 12.75 15.39 -4.70
CA HIS A 50 13.58 14.94 -5.82
C HIS A 50 13.32 13.48 -6.23
N LEU A 51 12.45 12.78 -5.49
CA LEU A 51 12.07 11.39 -5.73
C LEU A 51 10.56 11.23 -5.49
N PRO A 52 9.71 11.84 -6.34
CA PRO A 52 8.26 11.84 -6.15
C PRO A 52 7.66 10.42 -6.19
N ASP A 53 8.28 9.50 -6.92
CA ASP A 53 7.82 8.12 -7.07
C ASP A 53 8.41 7.17 -6.01
N TYR A 54 9.23 7.67 -5.07
CA TYR A 54 9.80 6.84 -4.01
C TYR A 54 8.84 6.67 -2.83
N GLY A 55 8.68 5.42 -2.39
CA GLY A 55 7.76 5.04 -1.31
C GLY A 55 6.48 4.42 -1.85
N LEU A 56 5.49 4.23 -0.98
CA LEU A 56 4.18 3.72 -1.35
C LEU A 56 3.18 4.86 -1.61
N PRO A 57 2.38 4.77 -2.68
CA PRO A 57 1.26 5.69 -2.90
C PRO A 57 0.21 5.53 -1.80
N ASP A 58 -0.66 6.54 -1.69
CA ASP A 58 -1.72 6.55 -0.69
C ASP A 58 -2.63 5.31 -0.81
N MET A 59 -2.54 4.43 0.19
CA MET A 59 -3.28 3.16 0.21
C MET A 59 -4.80 3.38 0.25
N THR A 60 -5.29 4.51 0.76
CA THR A 60 -6.72 4.83 0.69
C THR A 60 -7.20 4.97 -0.74
N LYS A 61 -6.36 5.54 -1.64
CA LYS A 61 -6.68 5.65 -3.07
C LYS A 61 -6.65 4.30 -3.79
N ILE A 62 -5.73 3.41 -3.40
CA ILE A 62 -5.66 2.04 -3.94
C ILE A 62 -6.88 1.22 -3.51
N LEU A 63 -7.25 1.32 -2.23
CA LEU A 63 -8.33 0.54 -1.65
C LEU A 63 -9.71 1.00 -2.13
N GLN A 64 -9.92 2.27 -2.48
CA GLN A 64 -11.21 2.79 -2.98
C GLN A 64 -11.74 2.11 -4.26
N GLY A 65 -10.92 1.39 -5.01
CA GLY A 65 -11.34 0.58 -6.17
C GLY A 65 -11.81 -0.84 -5.83
N MET A 66 -11.67 -1.29 -4.58
CA MET A 66 -12.01 -2.65 -4.15
C MET A 66 -13.46 -2.74 -3.66
N PRO A 67 -14.24 -3.76 -4.09
CA PRO A 67 -15.58 -3.99 -3.55
C PRO A 67 -15.52 -4.15 -2.01
N GLY A 68 -16.18 -3.26 -1.27
CA GLY A 68 -16.22 -3.27 0.21
C GLY A 68 -15.59 -2.04 0.89
N THR A 69 -14.77 -1.25 0.19
CA THR A 69 -14.13 -0.04 0.75
C THR A 69 -14.95 1.24 0.53
N ALA A 70 -15.95 1.19 -0.36
CA ALA A 70 -16.97 2.25 -0.52
C ALA A 70 -17.93 2.36 0.68
N HIS A 71 -17.80 1.49 1.68
CA HIS A 71 -18.68 1.44 2.85
C HIS A 71 -18.30 2.44 3.95
N GLN A 72 -17.53 3.50 3.64
CA GLN A 72 -17.26 4.58 4.59
C GLN A 72 -18.55 5.36 4.89
N LEU A 73 -19.23 4.84 5.91
CA LEU A 73 -20.25 5.39 6.79
C LEU A 73 -20.41 6.92 6.68
N ASN A 74 -21.43 7.35 5.93
CA ASN A 74 -21.98 8.69 6.05
C ASN A 74 -22.97 8.68 7.24
N ILE A 75 -22.46 8.78 8.47
CA ILE A 75 -23.32 8.97 9.65
C ILE A 75 -23.75 10.44 9.68
N HIS A 76 -24.90 10.71 9.08
CA HIS A 76 -25.65 11.94 9.34
C HIS A 76 -26.67 11.65 10.44
N PRO A 77 -26.62 12.30 11.62
CA PRO A 77 -27.58 12.01 12.68
C PRO A 77 -28.89 12.70 12.36
N VAL A 78 -29.82 11.98 11.74
CA VAL A 78 -31.24 12.36 11.73
C VAL A 78 -32.04 11.12 12.14
N GLY A 79 -32.64 11.18 13.33
CA GLY A 79 -33.82 10.40 13.68
C GLY A 79 -33.74 8.89 13.45
N GLY A 80 -32.87 8.21 14.19
CA GLY A 80 -33.20 6.89 14.75
C GLY A 80 -33.69 5.77 13.82
N VAL A 81 -33.19 5.62 12.59
CA VAL A 81 -33.14 4.31 11.89
C VAL A 81 -31.99 4.34 10.87
N ALA A 82 -30.99 3.48 11.01
CA ALA A 82 -29.89 3.40 10.05
C ALA A 82 -30.31 2.50 8.87
N GLU A 83 -30.77 3.10 7.78
CA GLU A 83 -30.97 2.38 6.52
C GLU A 83 -29.68 2.46 5.69
N ILE A 84 -28.95 1.34 5.58
CA ILE A 84 -27.74 1.23 4.76
C ILE A 84 -28.17 1.18 3.29
N ARG A 85 -28.35 2.33 2.65
CA ARG A 85 -28.63 2.39 1.22
C ARG A 85 -27.32 2.40 0.43
N ALA A 86 -26.93 1.26 -0.12
CA ALA A 86 -25.82 1.19 -1.07
C ALA A 86 -26.22 1.91 -2.37
N THR A 87 -25.68 3.10 -2.61
CA THR A 87 -25.77 3.73 -3.93
C THR A 87 -24.82 2.99 -4.88
N PRO A 88 -25.30 2.42 -6.00
CA PRO A 88 -24.41 1.86 -6.99
C PRO A 88 -23.52 2.97 -7.54
N ALA A 89 -22.22 2.69 -7.65
CA ALA A 89 -21.24 3.61 -8.20
C ALA A 89 -21.78 4.19 -9.52
N GLN A 90 -21.89 5.53 -9.58
CA GLN A 90 -22.26 6.23 -10.80
C GLN A 90 -21.12 6.03 -11.82
N ASN A 91 -21.21 4.94 -12.56
CA ASN A 91 -20.36 4.67 -13.70
C ASN A 91 -20.75 5.68 -14.78
N HIS A 92 -19.94 6.72 -14.96
CA HIS A 92 -20.12 7.67 -16.06
C HIS A 92 -19.98 6.90 -17.38
N GLY A 93 -21.13 6.59 -17.98
CA GLY A 93 -21.29 6.51 -19.43
C GLY A 93 -20.71 5.31 -20.16
N ARG A 94 -20.81 4.07 -19.65
CA ARG A 94 -20.74 2.87 -20.50
C ARG A 94 -21.78 1.82 -20.08
N ASP A 95 -22.59 1.40 -21.05
CA ASP A 95 -23.66 0.42 -20.93
C ASP A 95 -23.13 -0.91 -20.35
N ALA A 96 -23.54 -1.23 -19.12
CA ALA A 96 -23.09 -2.39 -18.35
C ALA A 96 -23.47 -3.74 -19.01
N ARG A 97 -24.30 -3.74 -20.06
CA ARG A 97 -24.69 -4.96 -20.78
C ARG A 97 -23.61 -5.50 -21.73
N ALA A 98 -22.57 -4.71 -22.04
CA ALA A 98 -21.54 -5.08 -23.01
C ALA A 98 -20.27 -5.72 -22.42
N ASP A 99 -20.13 -5.78 -21.08
CA ASP A 99 -18.91 -6.29 -20.45
C ASP A 99 -18.95 -7.82 -20.29
N PRO A 100 -18.11 -8.61 -20.99
CA PRO A 100 -18.11 -10.06 -20.86
C PRO A 100 -17.71 -10.56 -19.45
N ALA A 101 -17.12 -9.71 -18.59
CA ALA A 101 -16.67 -10.09 -17.25
C ALA A 101 -17.84 -10.43 -16.30
N TRP A 102 -19.03 -9.82 -16.45
CA TRP A 102 -20.15 -10.08 -15.54
C TRP A 102 -20.83 -11.44 -15.78
N ARG A 103 -20.71 -12.02 -16.99
CA ARG A 103 -21.37 -13.29 -17.34
C ARG A 103 -20.77 -14.51 -16.63
N ILE A 104 -19.52 -14.42 -16.17
CA ILE A 104 -18.86 -15.50 -15.43
C ILE A 104 -19.29 -15.51 -13.96
N ALA A 105 -19.65 -14.36 -13.39
CA ALA A 105 -19.99 -14.23 -11.97
C ALA A 105 -21.40 -14.73 -11.58
N LEU A 106 -22.25 -15.13 -12.55
CA LEU A 106 -23.63 -15.59 -12.30
C LEU A 106 -23.85 -17.10 -12.49
N ARG A 107 -22.80 -17.88 -12.74
CA ARG A 107 -22.85 -19.35 -12.61
C ARG A 107 -21.87 -19.74 -11.52
N HIS A 108 -22.36 -19.94 -10.31
CA HIS A 108 -22.00 -21.01 -9.36
C HIS A 108 -22.83 -20.83 -8.09
#